data_AF-A0A6I2MCK7-F1
#
_entry.id   AF-A0A6I2MCK7-F1
#
_cell.length_a   1.000
_cell.length_b   1.000
_cell.length_c   1.000
_cell.angle_alpha   90.00
_cell.angle_beta   90.00
_cell.angle_gamma   90.00
#
_symmetry.space_group_name_H-M   'P 1'
#
loop_
_entity.id
_entity.type
_entity.pdbx_description
1 polymer ?
#
loop_
_entity_poly.entity_id
_entity_poly.type
_entity_poly.pdbx_seq_one_letter_code
_entity_poly.pdbx_strand_id
1 'polypeptide(L)' 'MKKQYLIGILIFIPFLQIILLPFVNRIDPIILGLPFLHFWLFLWIALTPLCTWGIFRIQKKQGGLE' A
#
# COMPACT_ATOMS: atom_id res chain seq x y z
N MET A 1 5.08 12.25 18.67
CA MET A 1 3.64 11.88 18.81
C MET A 1 2.93 11.79 17.45
N LYS A 2 2.54 12.89 16.77
CA LYS A 2 1.69 12.84 15.55
C LYS A 2 2.28 12.03 14.38
N LYS A 3 3.59 12.14 14.12
CA LYS A 3 4.25 11.46 12.98
C LYS A 3 4.38 9.94 13.16
N GLN A 4 4.37 9.46 14.40
CA GLN A 4 4.47 8.03 14.71
C GLN A 4 3.17 7.31 14.33
N TYR A 5 2.02 7.96 14.52
CA TYR A 5 0.74 7.47 14.00
C TYR A 5 0.72 7.41 12.47
N LEU A 6 1.32 8.39 11.78
CA LEU A 6 1.42 8.38 10.32
C LEU A 6 2.23 7.18 9.81
N ILE A 7 3.35 6.85 10.47
CA ILE A 7 4.15 5.66 10.15
C ILE A 7 3.33 4.39 10.42
N GLY A 8 2.66 4.31 11.57
CA GLY A 8 1.81 3.16 11.91
C GLY A 8 0.70 2.92 10.88
N ILE A 9 0.02 3.98 10.43
CA ILE A 9 -0.99 3.89 9.36
C ILE A 9 -0.35 3.39 8.07
N LEU A 10 0.80 3.95 7.66
CA LEU A 10 1.48 3.62 6.41
C LEU A 10 1.97 2.17 6.38
N ILE A 11 2.33 1.60 7.54
CA ILE A 11 2.64 0.17 7.72
C ILE A 11 1.37 -0.69 7.61
N PHE A 12 0.23 -0.20 8.11
CA PHE A 12 -1.02 -0.96 8.09
C PHE A 12 -1.67 -1.00 6.70
N ILE A 13 -1.43 -0.01 5.85
CA ILE A 13 -1.97 0.06 4.48
C ILE A 13 -1.78 -1.24 3.68
N PRO A 14 -0.58 -1.84 3.54
CA PRO A 14 -0.41 -3.09 2.79
C PRO A 14 -1.21 -4.28 3.34
N PHE A 15 -1.61 -4.28 4.61
CA PHE A 15 -2.47 -5.35 5.15
C PHE A 15 -3.91 -5.25 4.65
N LEU A 16 -4.37 -4.06 4.27
CA LEU A 16 -5.69 -3.86 3.66
C LEU A 16 -5.82 -4.63 2.34
N GLN A 17 -4.72 -4.87 1.63
CA GLN A 17 -4.69 -5.71 0.44
C GLN A 17 -5.28 -7.10 0.69
N ILE A 18 -4.92 -7.72 1.82
CA ILE A 18 -5.33 -9.08 2.18
C ILE A 18 -6.78 -9.07 2.70
N ILE A 19 -7.13 -8.08 3.52
CA ILE A 19 -8.47 -7.94 4.09
C ILE A 19 -9.52 -7.73 2.98
N LEU A 20 -9.17 -6.98 1.93
CA LEU A 20 -10.05 -6.69 0.81
C LEU A 20 -10.05 -7.80 -0.26
N LEU A 21 -9.19 -8.81 -0.13
CA LEU A 21 -9.07 -9.92 -1.07
C LEU A 21 -10.42 -10.58 -1.44
N PRO A 22 -11.32 -10.95 -0.50
CA PRO A 22 -12.60 -11.57 -0.87
C PRO A 22 -13.50 -10.64 -1.70
N PHE A 23 -13.38 -9.33 -1.54
CA PHE A 23 -14.16 -8.37 -2.33
C PHE A 23 -13.57 -8.22 -3.74
N VAL A 24 -12.25 -8.22 -3.86
CA VAL A 24 -11.56 -8.01 -5.14
C VAL A 24 -11.29 -9.29 -5.93
N ASN A 25 -11.54 -10.46 -5.33
CA ASN A 25 -11.45 -11.77 -5.97
C ASN A 25 -12.64 -12.01 -6.91
N ARG A 26 -12.70 -11.22 -7.97
CA ARG A 26 -13.68 -11.30 -9.05
C ARG A 26 -12.97 -11.07 -10.38
N ILE A 27 -13.47 -11.69 -11.44
CA ILE A 27 -12.91 -11.54 -12.78
C ILE A 27 -13.34 -10.20 -13.37
N ASP A 28 -14.61 -9.86 -13.21
CA ASP A 28 -15.19 -8.60 -13.67
C ASP A 28 -15.17 -7.51 -12.59
N PRO A 29 -14.92 -6.24 -12.95
CA PRO A 29 -14.70 -5.73 -14.31
C PRO A 29 -13.27 -5.95 -14.81
N ILE A 30 -13.12 -6.08 -16.13
CA ILE A 30 -11.82 -6.08 -16.80
C ILE A 30 -11.32 -4.63 -16.92
N ILE A 31 -10.17 -4.33 -16.31
CA ILE A 31 -9.55 -3.00 -16.31
C ILE A 31 -8.22 -3.10 -17.06
N LEU A 32 -8.03 -2.26 -18.10
CA LEU A 32 -6.82 -2.27 -18.94
C LEU A 32 -6.51 -3.65 -19.57
N GLY A 33 -7.55 -4.46 -19.85
CA GLY A 33 -7.39 -5.82 -20.37
C GLY A 33 -7.02 -6.88 -19.33
N LEU A 34 -6.97 -6.50 -18.05
CA LEU A 34 -6.69 -7.40 -16.93
C LEU A 34 -7.97 -7.67 -16.12
N PRO A 35 -8.19 -8.90 -15.62
CA PRO A 35 -9.22 -9.17 -14.62
C PRO A 35 -9.04 -8.29 -13.38
N PHE A 36 -10.12 -7.98 -12.68
CA PHE A 36 -10.11 -7.05 -11.55
C PHE A 36 -9.06 -7.41 -10.48
N LEU A 37 -8.92 -8.69 -10.14
CA LEU A 37 -7.90 -9.18 -9.19
C LEU A 37 -6.47 -8.89 -9.66
N HIS A 38 -6.18 -9.06 -10.95
CA HIS A 38 -4.83 -8.81 -11.49
C HIS A 38 -4.50 -7.32 -11.48
N PHE A 39 -5.46 -6.48 -11.87
CA PHE A 39 -5.31 -5.03 -11.78
C PHE A 39 -5.09 -4.58 -10.33
N TRP A 40 -5.84 -5.16 -9.38
CA TRP A 40 -5.66 -4.91 -7.95
C TRP A 40 -4.24 -5.26 -7.49
N LEU A 41 -3.75 -6.46 -7.78
CA LEU A 41 -2.38 -6.86 -7.43
C LEU A 41 -1.33 -5.94 -8.06
N PHE A 42 -1.51 -5.58 -9.34
CA PHE A 42 -0.63 -4.65 -10.04
C PHE A 42 -0.59 -3.26 -9.37
N LEU A 43 -1.74 -2.74 -8.94
CA LEU A 43 -1.79 -1.49 -8.17
C LEU A 43 -0.96 -1.59 -6.88
N TRP A 44 -1.03 -2.70 -6.16
CA TRP A 44 -0.29 -2.93 -4.92
C TRP A 44 1.22 -3.08 -5.11
N ILE A 45 1.69 -3.50 -6.29
CA ILE A 45 3.12 -3.50 -6.64
C ILE A 45 3.69 -2.08 -6.58
N ALA A 46 2.92 -1.07 -6.98
CA ALA A 46 3.33 0.33 -6.86
C ALA A 46 3.01 0.92 -5.48
N LEU A 47 1.85 0.59 -4.91
CA LEU A 47 1.39 1.18 -3.66
C LEU A 47 2.27 0.80 -2.45
N THR A 48 2.76 -0.44 -2.39
CA THR A 48 3.60 -0.95 -1.30
C THR A 48 4.95 -0.20 -1.19
N PRO A 49 5.78 -0.09 -2.25
CA PRO A 49 7.01 0.68 -2.18
C PRO A 49 6.75 2.18 -1.98
N LEU A 50 5.62 2.72 -2.46
CA LEU A 50 5.23 4.11 -2.15
C LEU A 50 4.97 4.31 -0.65
N CYS A 51 4.33 3.34 0.01
CA CYS A 51 4.15 3.36 1.46
C CYS A 51 5.51 3.33 2.17
N THR A 52 6.38 2.39 1.82
CA THR A 52 7.73 2.29 2.41
C THR A 52 8.56 3.55 2.14
N TRP A 53 8.45 4.14 0.94
CA TRP A 53 9.13 5.39 0.59
C TRP A 53 8.63 6.57 1.42
N GLY A 54 7.31 6.65 1.67
CA GLY A 54 6.74 7.64 2.57
C GLY A 54 7.29 7.49 4.00
N ILE A 55 7.39 6.26 4.52
CA ILE A 55 8.01 5.97 5.82
C ILE A 55 9.46 6.45 5.82
N PHE A 56 10.24 6.08 4.79
CA PHE A 56 11.63 6.47 4.64
C PHE A 56 11.81 8.00 4.65
N ARG A 57 10.97 8.74 3.91
CA ARG A 57 11.01 10.21 3.88
C ARG A 57 10.68 10.82 5.24
N ILE A 58 9.72 10.25 5.96
CA ILE A 58 9.32 10.71 7.30
C ILE A 58 10.42 10.44 8.34
N GLN A 59 11.09 9.28 8.26
CA GLN A 59 12.21 8.92 9.14
C GLN A 59 13.47 9.72 8.83
N LYS A 60 13.82 9.90 7.55
CA LYS A 60 14.94 10.75 7.12
C LYS A 60 14.79 12.18 7.60
N LYS A 61 13.57 12.74 7.59
CA LYS A 61 13.30 14.10 8.12
C LYS A 61 13.40 14.18 9.65
N GLN A 62 13.39 13.05 10.36
CA GLN A 62 13.52 13.00 11.82
C GLN A 62 14.95 12.76 12.30
N GLY A 63 15.93 12.62 11.39
CA GLY A 63 17.32 12.34 11.77
C GLY A 63 17.55 10.92 12.32
N GLY A 64 16.57 10.02 12.19
CA GLY A 64 16.65 8.65 12.74
C GLY A 64 17.41 7.64 11.88
N LEU A 65 18.11 8.10 10.83
CA LEU A 65 18.95 7.26 9.97
C LEU A 65 20.42 7.72 10.02
N GLU A 66 20.81 8.31 11.15
CA GLU A 66 22.19 8.61 11.52
C GLU A 66 22.71 7.54 12.49
#